data_AF-A0A953V4V1-F1
#
_entry.id   AF-A0A953V4V1-F1
#
_cell.length_a   1.000
_cell.length_b   1.000
_cell.length_c   1.000
_cell.angle_alpha   90.00
_cell.angle_beta   90.00
_cell.angle_gamma   90.00
#
_symmetry.space_group_name_H-M   'P 1'
#
loop_
_entity.id
_entity.type
_entity.pdbx_description
1 polymer ?
#
loop_
_entity_poly.entity_id
_entity_poly.type
_entity_poly.pdbx_seq_one_letter_code
_entity_poly.pdbx_strand_id
1 'polypeptide(L)'
;MKFSCLALFVTAWGSLYAAPILSCPVTVAQCNGNEYAVSELSNIGNTYQLELDIHVLATYTGNQFTDLVNALQLKNFASGTITNTSVVSAPGGLGLWNPLLPNELSANACDGGSTGAPRMCDQAKSPSLGAAFGLGDMLSWVFQFDTTGTLNSTAEIKYLYVTSSGDKVGSLGSYAIGIQSSPVPEPVSMSLVGGGLVVLGLLRRKRRSFHNKTNPRG
;
A
#
# COMPACT_ATOMS: atom_id res chain seq x y z
N MET A 1 42.78 4.81 -31.53
CA MET A 1 42.15 4.51 -30.23
C MET A 1 40.73 4.04 -30.53
N LYS A 2 40.40 2.77 -30.24
CA LYS A 2 39.09 2.16 -30.52
C LYS A 2 38.22 2.27 -29.26
N PHE A 3 37.13 3.03 -29.30
CA PHE A 3 36.13 3.06 -28.24
C PHE A 3 35.14 1.92 -28.46
N SER A 4 35.20 0.90 -27.59
CA SER A 4 34.16 -0.12 -27.49
C SER A 4 32.98 0.43 -26.69
N CYS A 5 31.83 0.53 -27.35
CA CYS A 5 30.57 0.93 -26.74
C CYS A 5 29.96 -0.29 -26.04
N LEU A 6 30.01 -0.33 -24.71
CA LEU A 6 29.37 -1.38 -23.90
C LEU A 6 27.88 -1.04 -23.76
N ALA A 7 27.01 -1.78 -24.44
CA ALA A 7 25.56 -1.64 -24.30
C ALA A 7 25.11 -2.32 -23.00
N LEU A 8 24.75 -1.49 -22.01
CA LEU A 8 24.21 -1.93 -20.72
C LEU A 8 22.71 -2.16 -20.88
N PHE A 9 22.29 -3.42 -21.02
CA PHE A 9 20.87 -3.79 -21.00
C PHE A 9 20.39 -3.80 -19.55
N VAL A 10 19.74 -2.71 -19.13
CA VAL A 10 18.99 -2.67 -17.88
C VAL A 10 17.64 -3.37 -18.11
N THR A 11 17.49 -4.60 -17.61
CA THR A 11 16.17 -5.23 -17.52
C THR A 11 15.46 -4.65 -16.31
N ALA A 12 14.57 -3.68 -16.52
CA ALA A 12 13.63 -3.22 -15.51
C ALA A 12 12.53 -4.26 -15.35
N TRP A 13 12.64 -5.11 -14.33
CA TRP A 13 11.55 -5.97 -13.88
C TRP A 13 10.61 -5.12 -13.05
N GLY A 14 9.71 -4.39 -13.71
CA GLY A 14 8.61 -3.73 -13.03
C GLY A 14 7.60 -4.78 -12.59
N SER A 15 7.48 -5.01 -11.28
CA SER A 15 6.35 -5.76 -10.74
C SER A 15 5.07 -5.02 -11.13
N LEU A 16 4.18 -5.70 -11.86
CA LEU A 16 2.86 -5.18 -12.20
C LEU A 16 1.95 -5.30 -10.98
N TYR A 17 2.06 -4.36 -10.05
CA TYR A 17 1.03 -4.18 -9.03
C TYR A 17 -0.15 -3.44 -9.65
N ALA A 18 -1.37 -3.93 -9.41
CA ALA A 18 -2.56 -3.16 -9.74
C ALA A 18 -2.54 -1.87 -8.91
N ALA A 19 -2.78 -0.73 -9.56
CA ALA A 19 -2.95 0.53 -8.83
C ALA A 19 -4.12 0.41 -7.85
N PRO A 20 -4.04 1.02 -6.66
CA PRO A 20 -5.12 0.98 -5.69
C PRO A 20 -6.39 1.61 -6.27
N ILE A 21 -7.54 1.02 -5.99
CA ILE A 21 -8.85 1.57 -6.35
C ILE A 21 -9.22 2.62 -5.31
N LEU A 22 -8.99 3.88 -5.64
CA LEU A 22 -9.35 5.00 -4.76
C LEU A 22 -10.87 5.20 -4.73
N SER A 23 -11.41 5.44 -3.53
CA SER A 23 -12.83 5.77 -3.38
C SER A 23 -13.11 6.62 -2.15
N CYS A 24 -14.17 7.42 -2.23
CA CYS A 24 -14.83 8.00 -1.07
C CYS A 24 -16.04 7.09 -0.74
N PRO A 25 -16.03 6.34 0.37
CA PRO A 25 -17.09 5.37 0.70
C PRO A 25 -18.43 6.02 1.09
N VAL A 26 -18.46 7.35 1.16
CA VAL A 26 -19.61 8.18 1.51
C VAL A 26 -19.91 9.17 0.37
N THR A 27 -20.95 9.98 0.53
CA THR A 27 -21.18 11.07 -0.44
C THR A 27 -19.93 11.96 -0.53
N VAL A 28 -19.55 12.41 -1.73
CA VAL A 28 -18.30 13.16 -2.00
C VAL A 28 -18.05 14.35 -1.06
N ALA A 29 -19.11 14.96 -0.53
CA ALA A 29 -19.02 16.07 0.42
C ALA A 29 -18.42 15.68 1.78
N GLN A 30 -18.48 14.40 2.18
CA GLN A 30 -18.07 13.96 3.51
C GLN A 30 -16.59 13.56 3.58
N CYS A 31 -15.94 13.18 2.46
CA CYS A 31 -14.51 12.88 2.46
C CYS A 31 -13.61 14.14 2.44
N ASN A 32 -14.17 15.34 2.67
CA ASN A 32 -13.47 16.62 2.62
C ASN A 32 -12.66 16.80 1.33
N GLY A 33 -13.14 16.26 0.21
CA GLY A 33 -12.43 16.28 -1.07
C GLY A 33 -11.19 15.39 -1.12
N ASN A 34 -11.22 14.23 -0.47
CA ASN A 34 -10.20 13.20 -0.63
C ASN A 34 -10.82 11.87 -1.10
N GLU A 35 -9.98 11.01 -1.64
CA GLU A 35 -10.27 9.59 -1.85
C GLU A 35 -9.26 8.74 -1.10
N TYR A 36 -9.67 7.52 -0.76
CA TYR A 36 -8.87 6.63 0.07
C TYR A 36 -8.76 5.27 -0.58
N ALA A 37 -7.69 4.56 -0.27
CA ALA A 37 -7.58 3.13 -0.50
C ALA A 37 -6.85 2.48 0.68
N VAL A 38 -7.21 1.25 1.00
CA VAL A 38 -6.44 0.41 1.91
C VAL A 38 -6.09 -0.87 1.15
N SER A 39 -4.80 -1.15 1.03
CA SER A 39 -4.30 -2.27 0.21
C SER A 39 -3.43 -3.20 1.04
N GLU A 40 -3.58 -4.50 0.86
CA GLU A 40 -2.66 -5.50 1.40
C GLU A 40 -1.43 -5.58 0.50
N LEU A 41 -0.28 -5.13 1.01
CA LEU A 41 1.00 -5.16 0.29
C LEU A 41 1.70 -6.51 0.37
N SER A 42 1.66 -7.12 1.55
CA SER A 42 2.28 -8.42 1.78
C SER A 42 1.64 -9.15 2.95
N ASN A 43 1.73 -10.47 2.88
CA ASN A 43 1.32 -11.39 3.93
C ASN A 43 2.30 -12.56 3.97
N ILE A 44 3.08 -12.64 5.05
CA ILE A 44 4.07 -13.69 5.26
C ILE A 44 3.78 -14.33 6.61
N GLY A 45 3.11 -15.49 6.59
CA GLY A 45 2.69 -16.18 7.81
C GLY A 45 1.60 -15.39 8.54
N ASN A 46 1.95 -14.82 9.69
CA ASN A 46 1.04 -14.00 10.50
C ASN A 46 1.34 -12.50 10.39
N THR A 47 2.38 -12.12 9.63
CA THR A 47 2.81 -10.74 9.45
C THR A 47 2.17 -10.15 8.20
N TYR A 48 1.44 -9.06 8.38
CA TYR A 48 0.78 -8.32 7.30
C TYR A 48 1.40 -6.94 7.13
N GLN A 49 1.40 -6.45 5.90
CA GLN A 49 1.58 -5.04 5.61
C GLN A 49 0.36 -4.47 4.91
N LEU A 50 -0.22 -3.41 5.47
CA LEU A 50 -1.30 -2.64 4.87
C LEU A 50 -0.78 -1.26 4.47
N GLU A 51 -1.10 -0.83 3.26
CA GLU A 51 -0.91 0.55 2.79
C GLU A 51 -2.23 1.30 2.91
N LEU A 52 -2.20 2.49 3.50
CA LEU A 52 -3.28 3.47 3.45
C LEU A 52 -2.85 4.60 2.52
N ASP A 53 -3.60 4.77 1.43
CA ASP A 53 -3.44 5.86 0.50
C ASP A 53 -4.50 6.94 0.72
N ILE A 54 -4.08 8.20 0.65
CA ILE A 54 -4.96 9.38 0.61
C ILE A 54 -4.63 10.16 -0.66
N HIS A 55 -5.62 10.25 -1.55
CA HIS A 55 -5.57 11.12 -2.73
C HIS A 55 -6.29 12.43 -2.41
N VAL A 56 -5.58 13.55 -2.44
CA VAL A 56 -6.19 14.86 -2.19
C VAL A 56 -6.76 15.40 -3.48
N LEU A 57 -8.08 15.43 -3.63
CA LEU A 57 -8.72 15.88 -4.87
C LEU A 57 -8.72 17.41 -4.98
N ALA A 58 -8.92 17.90 -6.21
CA ALA A 58 -9.13 19.32 -6.48
C ALA A 58 -10.36 19.92 -5.73
N THR A 59 -11.23 19.08 -5.19
CA THR A 59 -12.41 19.46 -4.39
C THR A 59 -12.11 19.55 -2.89
N TYR A 60 -10.85 19.46 -2.46
CA TYR A 60 -10.47 19.62 -1.05
C TYR A 60 -10.98 20.97 -0.52
N THR A 61 -11.69 20.92 0.61
CA THR A 61 -12.41 22.09 1.15
C THR A 61 -11.59 22.92 2.13
N GLY A 62 -10.43 22.42 2.56
CA GLY A 62 -9.48 23.15 3.41
C GLY A 62 -8.51 24.02 2.61
N ASN A 63 -7.45 24.47 3.27
CA ASN A 63 -6.36 25.23 2.67
C ASN A 63 -5.12 24.35 2.50
N GLN A 64 -4.98 23.73 1.31
CA GLN A 64 -3.83 22.89 0.95
C GLN A 64 -2.45 23.53 1.21
N PHE A 65 -2.33 24.86 1.28
CA PHE A 65 -1.04 25.52 1.51
C PHE A 65 -0.61 25.55 2.97
N THR A 66 -1.56 25.38 3.89
CA THR A 66 -1.32 25.47 5.34
C THR A 66 -1.70 24.22 6.10
N ASP A 67 -2.54 23.39 5.50
CA ASP A 67 -3.08 22.20 6.14
C ASP A 67 -2.11 21.03 5.98
N LEU A 68 -2.05 20.20 7.02
CA LEU A 68 -1.15 19.06 7.14
C LEU A 68 -1.96 17.87 7.66
N VAL A 69 -1.67 16.67 7.16
CA VAL A 69 -2.14 15.44 7.83
C VAL A 69 -1.24 15.21 9.03
N ASN A 70 -1.77 15.43 10.23
CA ASN A 70 -0.98 15.33 11.46
C ASN A 70 -1.13 13.99 12.16
N ALA A 71 -2.28 13.33 12.00
CA ALA A 71 -2.48 12.01 12.59
C ALA A 71 -3.49 11.21 11.77
N LEU A 72 -3.34 9.90 11.82
CA LEU A 72 -4.21 8.96 11.14
C LEU A 72 -4.32 7.66 11.93
N GLN A 73 -5.38 6.91 11.67
CA GLN A 73 -5.59 5.62 12.31
C GLN A 73 -6.23 4.63 11.35
N LEU A 74 -5.74 3.39 11.40
CA LEU A 74 -6.47 2.21 10.95
C LEU A 74 -7.08 1.51 12.15
N LYS A 75 -8.33 1.06 12.04
CA LYS A 75 -9.06 0.32 13.07
C LYS A 75 -9.88 -0.79 12.44
N ASN A 76 -10.21 -1.83 13.21
CA ASN A 76 -11.11 -2.91 12.80
C ASN A 76 -10.67 -3.61 11.49
N PHE A 77 -9.37 -3.67 11.22
CA PHE A 77 -8.81 -4.25 9.97
C PHE A 77 -8.48 -5.75 10.08
N ALA A 78 -8.55 -6.32 11.28
CA ALA A 78 -8.31 -7.74 11.54
C ALA A 78 -9.29 -8.27 12.60
N SER A 79 -9.50 -9.59 12.63
CA SER A 79 -10.43 -10.27 13.55
C SER A 79 -9.76 -10.85 14.81
N GLY A 80 -8.43 -10.89 14.85
CA GLY A 80 -7.66 -11.44 15.97
C GLY A 80 -6.93 -10.39 16.81
N THR A 81 -6.10 -10.86 17.74
CA THR A 81 -5.17 -9.99 18.47
C THR A 81 -4.12 -9.48 17.50
N ILE A 82 -3.77 -8.20 17.61
CA ILE A 82 -2.65 -7.60 16.86
C ILE A 82 -1.45 -7.40 17.79
N THR A 83 -0.25 -7.70 17.29
CA THR A 83 1.03 -7.51 17.98
C THR A 83 2.08 -7.00 17.01
N ASN A 84 3.27 -6.63 17.51
CA ASN A 84 4.41 -6.21 16.66
C ASN A 84 4.05 -5.13 15.63
N THR A 85 3.22 -4.18 16.05
CA THR A 85 2.73 -3.11 15.19
C THR A 85 3.83 -2.07 14.95
N SER A 86 4.04 -1.65 13.70
CA SER A 86 4.94 -0.55 13.34
C SER A 86 4.46 0.19 12.09
N VAL A 87 4.98 1.40 11.87
CA VAL A 87 4.91 2.10 10.59
C VAL A 87 6.23 1.85 9.85
N VAL A 88 6.14 1.31 8.63
CA VAL A 88 7.27 0.96 7.77
C VAL A 88 7.65 2.13 6.87
N SER A 89 6.66 2.88 6.40
CA SER A 89 6.85 4.12 5.66
C SER A 89 5.71 5.10 5.91
N ALA A 90 6.04 6.39 5.83
CA ALA A 90 5.10 7.49 5.97
C ALA A 90 5.61 8.68 5.13
N PRO A 91 4.75 9.65 4.76
CA PRO A 91 5.17 10.84 4.02
C PRO A 91 6.23 11.62 4.79
N GLY A 92 7.29 12.05 4.09
CA GLY A 92 8.45 12.71 4.69
C GLY A 92 9.38 11.78 5.49
N GLY A 93 9.07 10.48 5.57
CA GLY A 93 9.87 9.46 6.25
C GLY A 93 9.57 9.33 7.75
N LEU A 94 9.89 8.17 8.32
CA LEU A 94 9.58 7.81 9.71
C LEU A 94 10.19 8.76 10.76
N GLY A 95 11.21 9.54 10.40
CA GLY A 95 11.84 10.51 11.29
C GLY A 95 10.90 11.62 11.76
N LEU A 96 9.81 11.89 11.03
CA LEU A 96 8.83 12.94 11.34
C LEU A 96 7.65 12.43 12.17
N TRP A 97 7.49 11.11 12.29
CA TRP A 97 6.34 10.46 12.89
C TRP A 97 6.71 9.81 14.23
N ASN A 98 5.77 9.77 15.15
CA ASN A 98 5.94 9.04 16.41
C ASN A 98 5.88 7.53 16.13
N PRO A 99 6.49 6.69 16.99
CA PRO A 99 6.14 5.29 17.02
C PRO A 99 4.63 5.12 17.21
N LEU A 100 4.05 4.04 16.68
CA LEU A 100 2.61 3.78 16.80
C LEU A 100 2.13 3.91 18.24
N LEU A 101 1.08 4.69 18.41
CA LEU A 101 0.49 4.97 19.71
C LEU A 101 -0.67 4.01 19.96
N PRO A 102 -0.82 3.51 21.21
CA PRO A 102 -1.87 2.56 21.54
C PRO A 102 -3.26 3.21 21.62
N ASN A 103 -3.32 4.54 21.64
CA ASN A 103 -4.52 5.33 21.80
C ASN A 103 -5.34 5.44 20.50
N GLU A 104 -6.62 5.77 20.63
CA GLU A 104 -7.49 6.06 19.48
C GLU A 104 -7.26 7.50 18.98
N LEU A 105 -7.46 7.73 17.69
CA LEU A 105 -7.45 9.08 17.13
C LEU A 105 -8.68 9.85 17.64
N SER A 106 -8.42 11.00 18.24
CA SER A 106 -9.41 11.97 18.70
C SER A 106 -9.15 13.34 18.05
N ALA A 107 -9.90 14.36 18.48
CA ALA A 107 -9.69 15.73 18.04
C ALA A 107 -8.30 16.29 18.45
N ASN A 108 -7.65 15.64 19.41
CA ASN A 108 -6.36 16.02 19.98
C ASN A 108 -5.25 15.02 19.57
N ALA A 109 -5.35 14.44 18.37
CA ALA A 109 -4.45 13.41 17.84
C ALA A 109 -4.63 12.03 18.50
N CYS A 110 -3.58 11.22 18.60
CA CYS A 110 -3.66 9.84 19.09
C CYS A 110 -3.66 9.80 20.63
N ASP A 111 -4.72 10.31 21.26
CA ASP A 111 -4.88 10.39 22.72
C ASP A 111 -6.20 9.78 23.25
N GLY A 112 -7.05 9.27 22.36
CA GLY A 112 -8.35 8.68 22.69
C GLY A 112 -8.26 7.42 23.56
N GLY A 113 -9.28 7.20 24.39
CA GLY A 113 -9.26 6.22 25.50
C GLY A 113 -9.96 4.87 25.26
N SER A 114 -10.56 4.60 24.10
CA SER A 114 -11.13 3.26 23.83
C SER A 114 -10.01 2.23 23.77
N THR A 115 -10.22 0.95 24.13
CA THR A 115 -9.19 -0.13 24.13
C THR A 115 -9.59 -1.43 23.40
N GLY A 116 -10.79 -1.49 22.82
CA GLY A 116 -11.40 -2.78 22.49
C GLY A 116 -11.16 -3.36 21.09
N ALA A 117 -10.54 -2.64 20.16
CA ALA A 117 -10.41 -3.09 18.76
C ALA A 117 -8.96 -2.96 18.24
N PRO A 118 -8.53 -3.85 17.32
CA PRO A 118 -7.23 -3.74 16.67
C PRO A 118 -7.15 -2.40 15.95
N ARG A 119 -6.12 -1.64 16.28
CA ARG A 119 -5.89 -0.29 15.78
C ARG A 119 -4.41 0.03 15.74
N MET A 120 -4.08 0.95 14.84
CA MET A 120 -2.76 1.54 14.74
C MET A 120 -2.98 3.02 14.51
N CYS A 121 -2.57 3.85 15.48
CA CYS A 121 -2.64 5.30 15.37
C CYS A 121 -1.23 5.84 15.21
N ASP A 122 -1.00 6.55 14.11
CA ASP A 122 0.26 7.24 13.84
C ASP A 122 0.02 8.75 13.87
N GLN A 123 0.97 9.49 14.43
CA GLN A 123 0.91 10.94 14.50
C GLN A 123 2.29 11.56 14.32
N ALA A 124 2.33 12.72 13.68
CA ALA A 124 3.54 13.50 13.56
C ALA A 124 4.10 13.89 14.95
N LYS A 125 5.42 14.02 15.05
CA LYS A 125 6.11 14.41 16.30
C LYS A 125 5.72 15.80 16.78
N SER A 126 5.39 16.68 15.84
CA SER A 126 4.79 17.97 16.10
C SER A 126 3.86 18.35 14.94
N PRO A 127 2.88 19.24 15.15
CA PRO A 127 1.94 19.61 14.10
C PRO A 127 2.58 20.12 12.82
N SER A 128 3.65 20.91 12.94
CA SER A 128 4.44 21.44 11.82
C SER A 128 5.21 20.38 11.02
N LEU A 129 5.28 19.14 11.50
CA LEU A 129 5.92 18.01 10.83
C LEU A 129 4.91 17.02 10.24
N GLY A 130 3.61 17.35 10.25
CA GLY A 130 2.60 16.58 9.54
C GLY A 130 2.89 16.50 8.03
N ALA A 131 2.23 15.56 7.36
CA ALA A 131 2.39 15.44 5.90
C ALA A 131 1.78 16.65 5.21
N ALA A 132 2.62 17.44 4.56
CA ALA A 132 2.20 18.46 3.61
C ALA A 132 1.73 17.81 2.30
N PHE A 133 0.80 18.45 1.62
CA PHE A 133 0.21 17.98 0.36
C PHE A 133 -0.27 19.14 -0.50
N GLY A 134 -0.34 18.93 -1.81
CA GLY A 134 -1.08 19.74 -2.76
C GLY A 134 -2.30 18.99 -3.33
N LEU A 135 -3.15 19.69 -4.08
CA LEU A 135 -4.22 19.05 -4.85
C LEU A 135 -3.61 18.12 -5.91
N GLY A 136 -4.09 16.89 -5.96
CA GLY A 136 -3.62 15.80 -6.82
C GLY A 136 -2.53 14.94 -6.18
N ASP A 137 -2.04 15.28 -4.99
CA ASP A 137 -1.02 14.49 -4.31
C ASP A 137 -1.60 13.17 -3.77
N MET A 138 -0.74 12.15 -3.81
CA MET A 138 -0.95 10.86 -3.16
C MET A 138 -0.05 10.76 -1.93
N LEU A 139 -0.67 10.62 -0.76
CA LEU A 139 0.02 10.35 0.49
C LEU A 139 -0.16 8.88 0.84
N SER A 140 0.92 8.21 1.25
CA SER A 140 0.89 6.79 1.59
C SER A 140 1.55 6.52 2.94
N TRP A 141 0.90 5.69 3.75
CA TRP A 141 1.45 5.11 4.97
C TRP A 141 1.39 3.60 4.90
N VAL A 142 2.51 2.94 5.20
CA VAL A 142 2.57 1.48 5.26
C VAL A 142 2.70 1.05 6.71
N PHE A 143 1.74 0.27 7.16
CA PHE A 143 1.69 -0.32 8.49
C PHE A 143 2.07 -1.78 8.42
N GLN A 144 2.84 -2.25 9.40
CA GLN A 144 3.11 -3.65 9.61
C GLN A 144 2.57 -4.09 10.96
N PHE A 145 2.02 -5.29 11.02
CA PHE A 145 1.59 -5.92 12.26
C PHE A 145 1.55 -7.43 12.12
N ASP A 146 1.60 -8.11 13.25
CA ASP A 146 1.26 -9.52 13.33
C ASP A 146 -0.17 -9.67 13.82
N THR A 147 -0.90 -10.67 13.32
CA THR A 147 -2.21 -11.02 13.87
C THR A 147 -2.40 -12.53 14.03
N THR A 148 -3.17 -12.93 15.05
CA THR A 148 -3.62 -14.33 15.22
C THR A 148 -4.86 -14.67 14.40
N GLY A 149 -5.50 -13.67 13.79
CA GLY A 149 -6.70 -13.84 12.97
C GLY A 149 -6.42 -13.63 11.48
N THR A 150 -7.48 -13.34 10.72
CA THR A 150 -7.38 -12.91 9.32
C THR A 150 -7.64 -11.42 9.20
N LEU A 151 -7.22 -10.83 8.09
CA LEU A 151 -7.72 -9.52 7.68
C LEU A 151 -9.25 -9.55 7.56
N ASN A 152 -9.88 -8.45 7.93
CA ASN A 152 -11.28 -8.21 7.65
C ASN A 152 -11.45 -7.78 6.18
N SER A 153 -12.67 -7.84 5.65
CA SER A 153 -12.95 -7.29 4.31
C SER A 153 -12.93 -5.76 4.28
N THR A 154 -12.98 -5.12 5.44
CA THR A 154 -13.01 -3.65 5.60
C THR A 154 -12.10 -3.20 6.72
N ALA A 155 -11.53 -2.00 6.60
CA ALA A 155 -10.88 -1.26 7.66
C ALA A 155 -11.64 0.04 7.94
N GLU A 156 -11.60 0.52 9.18
CA GLU A 156 -12.04 1.86 9.54
C GLU A 156 -10.83 2.81 9.50
N ILE A 157 -10.88 3.80 8.60
CA ILE A 157 -9.88 4.85 8.47
C ILE A 157 -10.33 6.07 9.28
N LYS A 158 -9.39 6.68 10.01
CA LYS A 158 -9.57 8.00 10.60
C LYS A 158 -8.38 8.90 10.30
N TYR A 159 -8.62 10.19 10.19
CA TYR A 159 -7.57 11.17 9.94
C TYR A 159 -7.88 12.51 10.61
N LEU A 160 -6.82 13.25 10.90
CA LEU A 160 -6.86 14.58 11.49
C LEU A 160 -5.99 15.52 10.65
N TYR A 161 -6.65 16.51 10.03
CA TYR A 161 -5.98 17.66 9.44
C TYR A 161 -5.78 18.74 10.50
N VAL A 162 -4.63 19.40 10.44
CA VAL A 162 -4.31 20.57 11.27
C VAL A 162 -3.62 21.63 10.41
N THR A 163 -3.62 22.87 10.88
CA THR A 163 -2.75 23.91 10.34
C THR A 163 -1.30 23.68 10.80
N SER A 164 -0.34 24.39 10.22
CA SER A 164 1.05 24.41 10.70
C SER A 164 1.22 24.80 12.17
N SER A 165 0.24 25.52 12.74
CA SER A 165 0.21 25.91 14.15
C SER A 165 -0.37 24.82 15.07
N GLY A 166 -0.95 23.76 14.50
CA GLY A 166 -1.61 22.68 15.22
C GLY A 166 -3.10 22.88 15.47
N ASP A 167 -3.70 23.93 14.90
CA ASP A 167 -5.14 24.12 14.99
C ASP A 167 -5.85 23.09 14.12
N LYS A 168 -6.84 22.41 14.67
CA LYS A 168 -7.64 21.42 13.92
C LYS A 168 -8.36 22.06 12.74
N VAL A 169 -8.28 21.41 11.58
CA VAL A 169 -8.99 21.80 10.36
C VAL A 169 -10.10 20.79 10.06
N GLY A 170 -11.33 21.32 9.92
CA GLY A 170 -12.51 20.52 9.61
C GLY A 170 -12.89 19.52 10.71
N SER A 171 -13.72 18.55 10.34
CA SER A 171 -14.12 17.44 11.21
C SER A 171 -13.11 16.28 11.13
N LEU A 172 -13.08 15.45 12.17
CA LEU A 172 -12.40 14.15 12.08
C LEU A 172 -13.12 13.31 11.03
N GLY A 173 -12.40 12.89 9.99
CA GLY A 173 -12.95 11.90 9.07
C GLY A 173 -12.88 10.51 9.70
N SER A 174 -13.93 9.72 9.51
CA SER A 174 -14.02 8.37 10.04
C SER A 174 -14.93 7.53 9.15
N TYR A 175 -14.37 6.58 8.40
CA TYR A 175 -15.12 5.82 7.42
C TYR A 175 -14.65 4.37 7.33
N ALA A 176 -15.56 3.46 7.00
CA ALA A 176 -15.20 2.09 6.63
C ALA A 176 -14.86 2.03 5.13
N ILE A 177 -13.76 1.38 4.79
CA ILE A 177 -13.30 1.17 3.42
C ILE A 177 -12.92 -0.30 3.22
N GLY A 178 -13.18 -0.83 2.03
CA GLY A 178 -12.79 -2.19 1.67
C GLY A 178 -11.26 -2.34 1.64
N ILE A 179 -10.75 -3.40 2.26
CA ILE A 179 -9.34 -3.77 2.13
C ILE A 179 -9.15 -4.46 0.78
N GLN A 180 -8.25 -3.94 -0.03
CA GLN A 180 -7.92 -4.45 -1.35
C GLN A 180 -6.78 -5.44 -1.21
N SER A 181 -7.10 -6.72 -1.23
CA SER A 181 -6.10 -7.74 -1.46
C SER A 181 -5.79 -7.75 -2.96
N SER A 182 -4.67 -7.13 -3.36
CA SER A 182 -4.18 -7.34 -4.71
C SER A 182 -3.90 -8.83 -4.84
N PRO A 183 -4.43 -9.53 -5.87
CA PRO A 183 -3.93 -10.85 -6.18
C PRO A 183 -2.44 -10.68 -6.39
N VAL A 184 -1.62 -11.27 -5.52
CA VAL A 184 -0.16 -11.34 -5.72
C VAL A 184 0.00 -11.98 -7.10
N PRO A 185 0.51 -11.26 -8.13
CA PRO A 185 0.66 -11.85 -9.44
C PRO A 185 1.49 -13.10 -9.26
N GLU A 186 0.95 -14.27 -9.61
CA GLU A 186 1.72 -15.50 -9.54
C GLU A 186 3.05 -15.21 -10.24
N PRO A 187 4.20 -15.47 -9.58
CA PRO A 187 5.47 -14.99 -10.05
C PRO A 187 5.63 -15.43 -11.50
N VAL A 188 5.97 -14.48 -12.38
CA VAL A 188 6.11 -14.71 -13.83
C VAL A 188 6.98 -15.94 -14.12
N SER A 189 7.85 -16.30 -13.17
CA SER A 189 8.52 -17.60 -13.02
C SER A 189 7.66 -18.81 -13.37
N MET A 190 6.39 -18.91 -12.96
CA MET A 190 5.54 -20.05 -13.32
C MET A 190 5.17 -20.05 -14.81
N SER A 191 4.90 -18.88 -15.38
CA SER A 191 4.70 -18.72 -16.83
C SER A 191 6.00 -18.95 -17.62
N LEU A 192 7.15 -18.58 -17.05
CA LEU A 192 8.45 -18.72 -17.70
C LEU A 192 8.99 -20.16 -17.61
N VAL A 193 8.74 -20.85 -16.49
CA VAL A 193 8.99 -22.30 -16.34
C VAL A 193 8.05 -23.08 -17.24
N GLY A 194 6.75 -22.73 -17.26
CA GLY A 194 5.77 -23.34 -18.15
C GLY A 194 6.14 -23.15 -19.63
N GLY A 195 6.41 -21.91 -20.04
CA GLY A 195 6.84 -21.57 -21.40
C GLY A 195 8.17 -22.22 -21.78
N GLY A 196 9.15 -22.24 -20.87
CA GLY A 196 10.45 -22.89 -21.07
C GLY A 196 10.32 -24.40 -21.30
N LEU A 197 9.48 -25.08 -20.53
CA LEU A 197 9.21 -26.51 -20.69
C LEU A 197 8.50 -26.82 -22.01
N VAL A 198 7.55 -25.98 -22.44
CA VAL A 198 6.87 -26.12 -23.74
C VAL A 198 7.88 -25.99 -24.88
N VAL A 199 8.75 -24.98 -24.87
CA VAL A 199 9.79 -24.79 -25.88
C VAL A 199 10.75 -25.99 -25.92
N LEU A 200 11.22 -26.45 -24.76
CA LEU A 200 12.08 -27.65 -24.66
C LEU A 200 11.38 -28.90 -25.19
N GLY A 201 10.08 -29.07 -24.91
CA GLY A 201 9.25 -30.17 -25.42
C GLY A 201 9.14 -30.16 -26.95
N LEU A 202 8.90 -28.99 -27.54
CA LEU A 202 8.82 -28.82 -29.00
C LEU A 202 10.18 -29.08 -29.68
N LEU A 203 11.28 -28.60 -29.09
CA LEU A 203 12.63 -28.87 -29.59
C LEU A 203 12.98 -30.37 -29.55
N ARG A 204 12.56 -31.08 -28.49
CA ARG A 204 12.76 -32.55 -28.38
C ARG A 204 11.96 -33.32 -29.43
N ARG A 205 10.74 -32.89 -29.76
CA ARG A 205 9.91 -33.52 -30.81
C ARG A 205 10.53 -33.38 -32.21
N LYS A 206 11.11 -32.22 -32.52
CA LYS A 206 11.73 -31.96 -33.84
C LYS A 206 12.95 -32.86 -34.10
N ARG A 207 13.75 -33.20 -33.08
CA ARG A 207 14.92 -34.09 -33.22
C ARG A 207 14.56 -35.54 -33.59
N ARG A 208 13.41 -36.05 -33.15
CA ARG A 208 13.00 -37.44 -33.47
C ARG A 208 12.59 -37.64 -34.94
N SER A 209 12.12 -36.59 -35.62
CA SER A 209 11.71 -36.70 -37.02
C SER A 209 12.88 -36.77 -38.01
N PHE A 210 14.10 -36.40 -37.60
CA PHE A 210 15.25 -36.35 -38.50
C PHE A 210 16.07 -37.65 -38.55
N HIS A 211 15.82 -38.60 -37.65
CA HIS A 211 16.59 -39.86 -37.56
C HIS A 211 15.95 -41.04 -38.30
N ASN A 212 14.87 -40.82 -39.08
CA ASN A 212 14.14 -41.90 -39.77
C ASN A 212 14.26 -41.86 -41.31
N LYS A 213 15.35 -41.27 -41.84
CA LYS A 213 15.61 -41.21 -43.30
C LYS A 213 17.06 -41.53 -43.66
N THR A 214 17.53 -42.73 -43.36
CA THR A 214 18.71 -43.32 -44.04
C THR A 214 18.62 -44.84 -43.99
N ASN A 215 17.86 -45.44 -44.91
CA ASN A 215 18.12 -46.80 -45.36
C ASN A 215 17.75 -46.93 -46.84
N PRO A 216 18.66 -46.60 -47.77
CA PRO A 216 18.55 -47.06 -49.14
C PRO A 216 19.08 -48.50 -49.21
N ARG A 217 18.16 -49.47 -49.35
CA ARG A 217 18.51 -50.77 -49.92
C ARG A 217 18.41 -50.64 -51.43
N GLY A 218 19.55 -50.72 -52.09
CA GLY A 218 19.73 -50.83 -53.53
C GLY A 218 21.13 -51.37 -53.78
#